data_AF-A0A174SG06-F1
#
_entry.id   AF-A0A174SG06-F1
#
_cell.length_a   1.000
_cell.length_b   1.000
_cell.length_c   1.000
_cell.angle_alpha   90.00
_cell.angle_beta   90.00
_cell.angle_gamma   90.00
#
_symmetry.space_group_name_H-M   'P 1'
#
loop_
_entity.id
_entity.type
_entity.pdbx_description
1 polymer ?
#
loop_
_entity_poly.entity_id
_entity_poly.type
_entity_poly.pdbx_seq_one_letter_code
_entity_poly.pdbx_strand_id
1 'polypeptide(L)'
;MTEEWLDFIIACRNGQSHSYDIVEGPMADDTIYNYLQNYLDGKISRVAFWELVKFKYPTHQISFHTIQALDTLKFVGSEVVYGSEK
;
A
#
# COMPACT_ATOMS: atom_id res chain seq x y z
N MET A 1 2.60 4.65 9.25
CA MET A 1 1.47 3.70 9.32
C MET A 1 0.72 3.96 10.62
N THR A 2 -0.59 4.17 10.57
CA THR A 2 -1.43 4.49 11.75
C THR A 2 -2.59 3.49 11.87
N GLU A 3 -3.31 3.49 13.00
CA GLU A 3 -4.50 2.65 13.20
C GLU A 3 -5.56 2.90 12.12
N GLU A 4 -5.78 4.17 11.75
CA GLU A 4 -6.74 4.55 10.72
C GLU A 4 -6.34 4.00 9.34
N TRP A 5 -5.04 3.95 9.05
CA TRP A 5 -4.55 3.34 7.82
C TRP A 5 -4.86 1.84 7.79
N LEU A 6 -4.64 1.14 8.91
CA LEU A 6 -4.92 -0.29 8.98
C LEU A 6 -6.43 -0.56 8.79
N ASP A 7 -7.28 0.20 9.47
CA ASP A 7 -8.74 0.08 9.34
C ASP A 7 -9.21 0.36 7.90
N PHE A 8 -8.64 1.40 7.27
CA PHE A 8 -8.92 1.72 5.88
C PHE A 8 -8.58 0.56 4.93
N ILE A 9 -7.39 -0.03 5.08
CA ILE A 9 -6.96 -1.14 4.23
C ILE A 9 -7.82 -2.39 4.46
N ILE A 10 -8.20 -2.68 5.70
CA ILE A 10 -9.10 -3.79 6.03
C ILE A 10 -10.47 -3.58 5.38
N ALA A 11 -11.03 -2.37 5.47
CA ALA A 11 -12.30 -2.02 4.84
C ALA A 11 -12.25 -2.24 3.32
N CYS A 12 -11.17 -1.80 2.66
CA CYS A 12 -10.96 -2.01 1.23
C CYS A 12 -10.91 -3.50 0.86
N ARG A 13 -10.20 -4.33 1.65
CA ARG A 13 -10.12 -5.79 1.41
C ARG A 13 -11.43 -6.52 1.67
N ASN A 14 -12.29 -5.96 2.52
CA ASN A 14 -13.67 -6.43 2.71
C ASN A 14 -14.64 -5.92 1.63
N GLY A 15 -14.14 -5.28 0.57
CA GLY A 15 -14.92 -4.82 -0.58
C GLY A 15 -15.58 -3.45 -0.39
N GLN A 16 -15.25 -2.72 0.67
CA GLN A 16 -15.76 -1.35 0.86
C GLN A 16 -15.03 -0.40 -0.10
N SER A 17 -15.81 0.38 -0.83
CA SER A 17 -15.28 1.42 -1.71
C SER A 17 -14.88 2.66 -0.91
N HIS A 18 -13.93 3.43 -1.45
CA HIS A 18 -13.51 4.71 -0.89
C HIS A 18 -13.55 5.81 -1.95
N SER A 19 -13.53 7.07 -1.51
CA SER A 19 -13.56 8.25 -2.38
C SER A 19 -12.18 8.90 -2.58
N TYR A 20 -11.11 8.34 -2.02
CA TYR A 20 -9.77 8.89 -2.20
C TYR A 20 -9.26 8.69 -3.63
N ASP A 21 -8.79 9.77 -4.24
CA ASP A 21 -8.16 9.79 -5.56
C ASP A 21 -6.75 9.17 -5.56
N ILE A 22 -6.01 9.38 -4.48
CA ILE A 22 -4.65 8.89 -4.29
C ILE A 22 -4.57 8.22 -2.91
N VAL A 23 -4.00 7.02 -2.86
CA VAL A 23 -3.73 6.28 -1.63
C VAL A 23 -2.24 6.05 -1.52
N GLU A 24 -1.65 6.49 -0.41
CA GLU A 24 -0.25 6.23 -0.07
C GLU A 24 -0.15 5.18 1.04
N GLY A 25 0.75 4.21 0.86
CA GLY A 25 1.04 3.26 1.93
C GLY A 25 1.89 2.07 1.50
N PRO A 26 2.38 1.28 2.45
CA PRO A 26 3.36 0.22 2.19
C PRO A 26 2.76 -1.10 1.68
N MET A 27 1.60 -1.05 1.02
CA MET A 27 0.79 -2.24 0.74
C MET A 27 1.44 -3.24 -0.23
N ALA A 28 2.25 -2.78 -1.18
CA ALA A 28 2.98 -3.64 -2.11
C ALA A 28 4.33 -4.15 -1.57
N ASP A 29 4.63 -3.98 -0.27
CA ASP A 29 5.61 -4.86 0.40
C ASP A 29 4.93 -6.19 0.71
N ASP A 30 5.37 -7.27 0.04
CA ASP A 30 4.82 -8.63 0.22
C ASP A 30 4.79 -9.09 1.69
N THR A 31 5.72 -8.60 2.51
CA THR A 31 5.76 -8.92 3.94
C THR A 31 4.60 -8.25 4.68
N ILE A 32 4.34 -6.97 4.38
CA ILE A 32 3.21 -6.23 4.97
C ILE A 32 1.89 -6.86 4.51
N TYR A 33 1.79 -7.22 3.24
CA TYR A 33 0.67 -7.97 2.68
C TYR A 33 0.43 -9.27 3.47
N ASN A 34 1.48 -10.06 3.71
CA ASN A 34 1.38 -11.33 4.44
C ASN A 34 0.91 -11.14 5.89
N TYR A 35 1.43 -10.13 6.60
CA TYR A 35 0.98 -9.83 7.97
C TYR A 35 -0.48 -9.39 8.01
N LEU A 36 -0.90 -8.56 7.05
CA LEU A 36 -2.28 -8.12 6.93
C LEU A 36 -3.21 -9.32 6.64
N GLN A 37 -2.84 -10.21 5.73
CA GLN A 37 -3.63 -11.41 5.44
C GLN A 37 -3.71 -12.33 6.66
N ASN A 38 -2.60 -12.53 7.39
CA ASN A 38 -2.60 -13.31 8.62
C ASN A 38 -3.50 -12.69 9.70
N TYR A 39 -3.58 -11.36 9.76
CA TYR A 39 -4.50 -10.68 10.66
C TYR A 39 -5.97 -10.90 10.23
N LEU A 40 -6.28 -10.75 8.95
CA LEU A 40 -7.62 -10.99 8.40
C LEU A 40 -8.08 -12.45 8.56
N ASP A 41 -7.15 -13.40 8.44
CA ASP A 41 -7.38 -14.83 8.67
C ASP A 41 -7.52 -15.19 10.16
N GLY A 42 -7.32 -14.23 11.08
CA GLY A 42 -7.33 -14.44 12.53
C GLY A 42 -6.13 -15.20 13.07
N LYS A 43 -5.07 -15.38 12.28
CA LYS A 43 -3.83 -16.09 12.66
C LYS A 43 -2.95 -15.27 13.60
N ILE A 44 -3.00 -13.95 13.50
CA ILE A 44 -2.29 -13.02 14.39
C ILE A 44 -3.25 -11.96 14.94
N SER A 45 -2.98 -11.46 16.15
CA SER A 45 -3.74 -10.35 16.72
C SER A 45 -3.36 -9.01 16.11
N ARG A 46 -4.19 -7.98 16.29
CA ARG A 46 -3.89 -6.60 15.87
C ARG A 46 -2.62 -6.07 16.53
N VAL A 47 -2.41 -6.40 17.81
CA VAL A 47 -1.18 -6.06 18.55
C VAL A 47 0.04 -6.73 17.91
N ALA A 48 -0.07 -8.02 17.57
CA ALA A 48 1.01 -8.74 16.91
C ALA A 48 1.32 -8.17 15.51
N PHE A 49 0.32 -7.72 14.76
CA PHE A 49 0.53 -7.01 13.49
C PHE A 49 1.42 -5.78 13.70
N TRP A 50 1.07 -4.90 14.64
CA TRP A 50 1.85 -3.68 14.93
C TRP A 50 3.27 -3.97 15.41
N GLU A 51 3.44 -5.01 16.22
CA GLU A 51 4.75 -5.49 16.67
C GLU A 51 5.62 -6.00 15.52
N LEU A 52 5.02 -6.57 14.47
CA LEU A 52 5.74 -7.05 13.28
C LEU A 52 6.10 -5.89 12.33
N VAL A 53 5.20 -4.93 12.13
CA VAL A 53 5.43 -3.82 11.19
C VAL A 53 6.30 -2.70 11.74
N LYS A 54 6.48 -2.58 13.07
CA LYS A 54 7.34 -1.52 13.67
C LYS A 54 8.81 -1.58 13.24
N PHE A 55 9.27 -2.74 12.78
CA PHE A 55 10.64 -2.96 12.31
C PHE A 55 10.80 -2.75 10.80
N LYS A 56 9.69 -2.48 10.08
CA LYS A 56 9.70 -2.22 8.64
C LYS A 56 9.81 -0.71 8.40
N TYR A 57 10.82 -0.31 7.62
CA TYR A 57 10.90 1.06 7.12
C TYR A 57 9.72 1.34 6.17
N PRO A 58 9.08 2.51 6.25
CA PRO A 58 7.94 2.81 5.42
C PRO A 58 8.34 2.84 3.94
N THR A 59 7.76 1.94 3.15
CA THR A 59 7.76 2.04 1.70
C THR A 59 6.70 3.07 1.30
N HIS A 60 7.14 4.15 0.66
CA HIS A 60 6.28 5.22 0.17
C HIS A 60 5.77 4.85 -1.23
N GLN A 61 4.78 3.97 -1.28
CA GLN A 61 4.12 3.62 -2.53
C GLN A 61 2.85 4.43 -2.69
N ILE A 62 2.58 4.84 -3.92
CA ILE A 62 1.47 5.71 -4.27
C ILE A 62 0.60 4.97 -5.30
N SER A 63 -0.68 4.83 -5.00
CA SER A 63 -1.69 4.26 -5.87
C SER A 63 -2.65 5.36 -6.34
N PHE A 64 -2.86 5.46 -7.66
CA PHE A 64 -3.76 6.42 -8.30
C PHE A 64 -5.08 5.71 -8.66
N HIS A 65 -6.20 6.22 -8.15
CA HIS A 65 -7.51 5.58 -8.27
C HIS A 65 -8.47 6.33 -9.19
N THR A 66 -8.14 7.57 -9.59
CA THR A 66 -8.93 8.37 -10.53
C THR A 66 -8.05 9.00 -11.61
N ILE A 67 -8.65 9.39 -12.73
CA ILE A 67 -7.95 10.12 -13.80
C ILE A 67 -7.49 11.50 -13.31
N GLN A 68 -8.31 12.17 -12.48
CA GLN A 68 -8.01 13.50 -11.92
C GLN A 68 -6.73 13.49 -11.07
N ALA A 69 -6.42 12.36 -10.43
CA ALA A 69 -5.18 12.20 -9.69
C ALA A 69 -3.93 12.40 -10.57
N LEU A 70 -4.01 12.09 -11.88
CA LEU A 70 -2.89 12.27 -12.81
C LEU A 70 -2.57 13.75 -13.05
N ASP A 71 -3.52 14.66 -12.84
CA ASP A 71 -3.30 16.12 -12.97
C ASP A 71 -2.31 16.65 -11.91
N THR A 72 -2.06 15.87 -10.85
CA THR A 72 -1.04 16.17 -9.84
C THR A 72 0.39 15.89 -10.31
N LEU A 73 0.55 15.10 -11.38
CA LEU A 73 1.85 14.71 -11.90
C LEU A 73 2.40 15.78 -12.84
N LYS A 74 3.71 16.01 -12.75
CA LYS A 74 4.44 16.83 -13.72
C LYS A 74 5.44 15.94 -14.44
N PHE A 75 5.36 15.93 -15.77
CA PHE A 75 6.34 15.22 -16.57
C PHE A 75 7.73 15.87 -16.39
N VAL A 76 8.73 15.06 -16.04
CA VAL A 76 10.12 15.51 -15.82
C VAL A 76 11.04 15.06 -16.97
N GLY A 77 10.80 13.87 -17.54
CA GLY A 77 11.61 13.32 -18.62
C GLY A 77 11.30 11.84 -18.88
N SER A 78 11.95 11.27 -19.90
CA SER A 78 11.87 9.86 -20.25
C SER A 78 13.16 9.40 -20.90
N GLU A 79 13.54 8.14 -20.68
CA GLU A 79 14.69 7.52 -21.33
C GLU A 79 14.28 6.23 -22.05
N VAL A 80 15.02 5.86 -23.10
CA VAL A 80 14.81 4.60 -23.81
C VAL A 80 15.68 3.54 -23.15
N VAL A 81 15.06 2.54 -22.53
CA VAL A 81 15.77 1.42 -21.91
C VAL A 81 15.88 0.28 -22.90
N TYR A 82 17.11 -0.04 -23.31
CA TYR A 82 17.42 -1.27 -24.02
C TYR A 82 17.71 -2.35 -22.97
N GLY A 83 16.86 -3.38 -22.89
CA GLY A 83 17.00 -4.42 -21.87
C GLY A 83 18.38 -5.07 -21.93
N SER A 84 19.09 -5.10 -20.80
CA SER A 84 20.21 -6.02 -20.64
C SER A 84 19.67 -7.45 -20.71
N GLU A 85 20.24 -8.26 -21.60
CA GLU A 85 19.99 -9.71 -21.60
C GLU A 85 20.27 -10.27 -20.19
N LYS A 86 19.37 -11.14 -19.73
CA LYS A 86 19.44 -11.81 -18.42
C LYS A 86 20.57 -12.82 -18.36
#